data_AF-A0A7C6XF48-F1
#
_entry.id   AF-A0A7C6XF48-F1
#
_cell.length_a   1.000
_cell.length_b   1.000
_cell.length_c   1.000
_cell.angle_alpha   90.00
_cell.angle_beta   90.00
_cell.angle_gamma   90.00
#
_symmetry.space_group_name_H-M   'P 1'
#
loop_
_entity.id
_entity.type
_entity.pdbx_description
1 polymer ?
#
loop_
_entity_poly.entity_id
_entity_poly.type
_entity_poly.pdbx_seq_one_letter_code
_entity_poly.pdbx_strand_id
1 'polypeptide(L)'
;MEILRIAFEGDKVQITLRMSEPFNTRDKPHLARGLFRMLPRLKKHRCYNEGNLSFQREAASTEIAHLMEHLVLELQAVTLCGRGIRGVTYWNWREEPTGQFHIDIDAPHPGVALGAVWLAQRIIRAIDERHPETIDIETELRTLRAIAKLPVDAIPALPVEDFPRWEANWARQVAELVARSTDQALVTTH
;
A
#
# COMPACT_ATOMS: atom_id res chain seq x y z
N MET A 1 -10.92 -1.42 -8.44
CA MET A 1 -9.84 -0.44 -8.22
C MET A 1 -8.61 -0.89 -8.98
N GLU A 2 -8.17 -0.07 -9.93
CA GLU A 2 -7.02 -0.31 -10.79
C GLU A 2 -5.94 0.73 -10.50
N ILE A 3 -4.68 0.32 -10.43
CA ILE A 3 -3.56 1.26 -10.34
C ILE A 3 -3.09 1.52 -11.77
N LEU A 4 -3.14 2.78 -12.18
CA LEU A 4 -2.74 3.22 -13.51
C LEU A 4 -1.24 3.54 -13.59
N ARG A 5 -0.68 4.08 -12.50
CA ARG A 5 0.71 4.50 -12.43
C ARG A 5 1.21 4.43 -10.99
N ILE A 6 2.47 4.02 -10.84
CA ILE A 6 3.27 4.29 -9.64
C ILE A 6 4.57 4.94 -10.10
N ALA A 7 4.98 6.01 -9.43
CA ALA A 7 6.26 6.65 -9.67
C ALA A 7 6.93 7.06 -8.36
N PHE A 8 8.25 7.18 -8.39
CA PHE A 8 9.04 7.69 -7.28
C PHE A 8 9.59 9.06 -7.64
N GLU A 9 9.44 10.01 -6.73
CA GLU A 9 10.01 11.35 -6.84
C GLU A 9 10.68 11.69 -5.51
N GLY A 10 12.01 11.66 -5.50
CA GLY A 10 12.80 11.80 -4.26
C GLY A 10 12.45 10.71 -3.25
N ASP A 11 11.98 11.12 -2.08
CA ASP A 11 11.57 10.26 -0.97
C ASP A 11 10.06 9.98 -0.96
N LYS A 12 9.35 10.16 -2.09
CA LYS A 12 7.91 9.94 -2.19
C LYS A 12 7.55 8.91 -3.24
N VAL A 13 6.45 8.20 -2.99
CA VAL A 13 5.74 7.40 -3.99
C VAL A 13 4.45 8.11 -4.38
N GLN A 14 4.26 8.29 -5.68
CA GLN A 14 3.06 8.85 -6.30
C GLN A 14 2.28 7.73 -6.97
N ILE A 15 0.98 7.64 -6.67
CA ILE A 15 0.10 6.58 -7.15
C ILE A 15 -1.07 7.24 -7.86
N THR A 16 -1.29 6.87 -9.11
CA THR A 16 -2.53 7.20 -9.83
C THR A 16 -3.39 5.95 -9.88
N LEU A 17 -4.64 6.04 -9.44
CA LEU A 17 -5.57 4.94 -9.45
C LEU A 17 -6.90 5.33 -10.09
N ARG A 18 -7.61 4.33 -10.61
CA ARG A 18 -8.95 4.45 -11.16
C ARG A 18 -9.91 3.49 -10.49
N MET A 19 -11.10 3.99 -10.19
CA MET A 19 -12.14 3.23 -9.51
C MET A 19 -13.43 3.31 -10.31
N SER A 20 -14.11 2.17 -10.48
CA SER A 20 -15.53 2.15 -10.83
C SER A 20 -16.34 2.53 -9.59
N GLU A 21 -17.50 3.14 -9.81
CA GLU A 21 -18.43 3.41 -8.73
C GLU A 21 -18.94 2.10 -8.07
N PRO A 22 -19.26 2.13 -6.76
CA PRO A 22 -19.07 3.26 -5.84
C PRO A 22 -17.61 3.36 -5.34
N PHE A 23 -17.12 4.61 -5.21
CA PHE A 23 -15.77 4.91 -4.74
C PHE A 23 -15.71 5.42 -3.29
N ASN A 24 -16.83 5.50 -2.57
CA ASN A 24 -16.87 5.90 -1.16
C ASN A 24 -17.16 4.71 -0.23
N THR A 25 -16.52 4.69 0.94
CA THR A 25 -16.65 3.61 1.94
C THR A 25 -18.02 3.58 2.59
N ARG A 26 -18.80 4.66 2.55
CA ARG A 26 -20.21 4.68 3.00
C ARG A 26 -21.06 3.65 2.25
N ASP A 27 -20.81 3.49 0.95
CA ASP A 27 -21.53 2.56 0.08
C ASP A 27 -20.94 1.13 0.16
N LYS A 28 -19.72 1.00 0.72
CA LYS A 28 -19.01 -0.26 0.95
C LYS A 28 -18.49 -0.36 2.39
N PRO A 29 -19.37 -0.35 3.40
CA PRO A 29 -18.96 -0.24 4.81
C PRO A 29 -18.15 -1.45 5.31
N HIS A 30 -18.19 -2.57 4.59
CA HIS A 30 -17.37 -3.74 4.88
C HIS A 30 -15.88 -3.53 4.66
N LEU A 31 -15.46 -2.59 3.81
CA LEU A 31 -14.05 -2.32 3.54
C LEU A 31 -13.35 -1.85 4.81
N ALA A 32 -13.83 -0.76 5.40
CA ALA A 32 -13.28 -0.23 6.66
C ALA A 32 -13.36 -1.26 7.80
N ARG A 33 -14.48 -1.98 7.92
CA ARG A 33 -14.64 -3.04 8.95
C ARG A 33 -13.68 -4.21 8.75
N GLY A 34 -13.42 -4.61 7.51
CA GLY A 34 -12.47 -5.66 7.16
C GLY A 34 -11.04 -5.25 7.53
N LEU A 35 -10.63 -4.06 7.10
CA LEU A 35 -9.30 -3.53 7.39
C LEU A 35 -9.06 -3.39 8.89
N PHE A 36 -10.04 -2.89 9.64
CA PHE A 36 -9.93 -2.73 11.09
C PHE A 36 -9.91 -4.04 11.87
N ARG A 37 -10.32 -5.16 11.28
CA ARG A 37 -10.13 -6.49 11.85
C ARG A 37 -8.74 -7.03 11.55
N MET A 38 -8.26 -6.85 10.31
CA MET A 38 -6.95 -7.32 9.86
C MET A 38 -5.79 -6.51 10.45
N LEU A 39 -5.94 -5.19 10.52
CA LEU A 39 -4.94 -4.23 10.99
C LEU A 39 -5.58 -3.26 12.00
N PRO A 40 -5.77 -3.67 13.28
CA PRO A 40 -6.51 -2.90 14.27
C PRO A 40 -5.92 -1.53 14.60
N ARG A 41 -4.60 -1.37 14.40
CA ARG A 41 -3.86 -0.12 14.65
C ARG A 41 -4.28 1.01 13.71
N LEU A 42 -4.78 0.71 12.51
CA LEU A 42 -5.32 1.71 11.57
C LEU A 42 -6.36 2.63 12.22
N LYS A 43 -7.18 2.12 13.15
CA LYS A 43 -8.19 2.91 13.87
C LYS A 43 -7.59 4.12 14.59
N LYS A 44 -6.32 4.05 14.97
CA LYS A 44 -5.60 5.07 15.74
C LYS A 44 -4.93 6.12 14.86
N HIS A 45 -4.92 5.93 13.54
CA HIS A 45 -4.40 6.94 12.62
C HIS A 45 -5.13 8.27 12.82
N ARG A 46 -4.38 9.35 12.60
CA ARG A 46 -4.88 10.71 12.61
C ARG A 46 -4.93 11.18 11.18
N CYS A 47 -6.10 11.65 10.76
CA CYS A 47 -6.22 12.45 9.55
C CYS A 47 -6.19 13.92 9.97
N TYR A 48 -5.39 14.71 9.27
CA TYR A 48 -5.27 16.15 9.52
C TYR A 48 -6.24 16.95 8.62
N ASN A 49 -7.48 16.47 8.49
CA ASN A 49 -8.57 17.22 7.87
C ASN A 49 -9.16 18.26 8.84
N GLU A 50 -10.08 19.10 8.36
CA GLU A 50 -10.68 20.23 9.11
C GLU A 50 -11.32 19.81 10.45
N GLY A 51 -11.64 18.52 10.64
CA GLY A 51 -12.24 17.98 11.87
C GLY A 51 -11.28 17.28 12.84
N ASN A 52 -10.00 17.10 12.50
CA ASN A 52 -8.98 16.37 13.28
C ASN A 52 -9.51 15.03 13.87
N LEU A 53 -10.30 14.30 13.08
CA LEU A 53 -10.99 13.10 13.53
C LEU A 53 -10.02 11.91 13.59
N SER A 54 -10.34 10.92 14.43
CA SER A 54 -9.69 9.61 14.33
C SER A 54 -10.05 8.98 12.99
N PHE A 55 -9.10 8.33 12.34
CA PHE A 55 -9.34 7.63 11.07
C PHE A 55 -10.47 6.60 11.15
N GLN A 56 -10.71 5.99 12.32
CA GLN A 56 -11.86 5.10 12.53
C GLN A 56 -13.21 5.74 12.17
N ARG A 57 -13.40 7.02 12.49
CA ARG A 57 -14.65 7.74 12.22
C ARG A 57 -14.75 8.11 10.75
N GLU A 58 -13.65 8.61 10.19
CA GLU A 58 -13.59 9.05 8.80
C GLU A 58 -13.73 7.90 7.81
N ALA A 59 -13.12 6.75 8.10
CA ALA A 59 -13.22 5.55 7.27
C ALA A 59 -14.66 5.06 7.07
N ALA A 60 -15.64 5.53 7.88
CA ALA A 60 -17.05 5.22 7.68
C ALA A 60 -17.69 5.92 6.46
N SER A 61 -17.10 7.03 5.99
CA SER A 61 -17.63 7.81 4.86
C SER A 61 -16.51 8.64 4.21
N THR A 62 -15.55 7.96 3.60
CA THR A 62 -14.42 8.57 2.87
C THR A 62 -14.18 7.84 1.55
N GLU A 63 -13.38 8.41 0.67
CA GLU A 63 -12.98 7.80 -0.59
C GLU A 63 -12.16 6.54 -0.32
N ILE A 64 -12.39 5.47 -1.08
CA ILE A 64 -11.62 4.22 -0.95
C ILE A 64 -10.14 4.46 -1.29
N ALA A 65 -9.83 5.46 -2.13
CA ALA A 65 -8.46 5.93 -2.35
C ALA A 65 -7.80 6.43 -1.05
N HIS A 66 -8.51 7.24 -0.26
CA HIS A 66 -8.01 7.71 1.04
C HIS A 66 -7.88 6.56 2.06
N LEU A 67 -8.77 5.57 1.98
CA LEU A 67 -8.62 4.32 2.75
C LEU A 67 -7.34 3.56 2.37
N MET A 68 -7.00 3.50 1.08
CA MET A 68 -5.78 2.87 0.56
C MET A 68 -4.53 3.61 1.06
N GLU A 69 -4.53 4.94 1.04
CA GLU A 69 -3.42 5.74 1.58
C GLU A 69 -3.07 5.32 3.00
N HIS A 70 -4.03 5.35 3.92
CA HIS A 70 -3.79 4.99 5.31
C HIS A 70 -3.37 3.53 5.50
N LEU A 71 -3.84 2.62 4.64
CA LEU A 71 -3.40 1.24 4.64
C LEU A 71 -1.92 1.12 4.26
N VAL A 72 -1.48 1.83 3.21
CA VAL A 72 -0.06 1.86 2.81
C VAL A 72 0.79 2.47 3.93
N LEU A 73 0.34 3.56 4.56
CA LEU A 73 1.03 4.17 5.71
C LEU A 73 1.22 3.18 6.87
N GLU A 74 0.19 2.42 7.25
CA GLU A 74 0.29 1.42 8.33
C GLU A 74 1.25 0.29 7.96
N LEU A 75 1.16 -0.24 6.73
CA LEU A 75 2.04 -1.31 6.25
C LEU A 75 3.51 -0.90 6.30
N GLN A 76 3.83 0.33 5.86
CA GLN A 76 5.18 0.87 5.98
C GLN A 76 5.60 1.07 7.45
N ALA A 77 4.72 1.65 8.29
CA ALA A 77 5.03 1.94 9.69
C ALA A 77 5.28 0.66 10.51
N VAL A 78 4.50 -0.39 10.29
CA VAL A 78 4.68 -1.70 10.95
C VAL A 78 5.93 -2.43 10.44
N THR A 79 6.29 -2.23 9.17
CA THR A 79 7.47 -2.87 8.57
C THR A 79 8.76 -2.21 9.03
N LEU A 80 8.83 -0.88 8.94
CA LEU A 80 10.06 -0.12 9.16
C LEU A 80 10.25 0.33 10.61
N CYS A 81 9.30 0.03 11.50
CA CYS A 81 9.24 0.56 12.87
C CYS A 81 9.30 2.11 12.91
N GLY A 82 8.95 2.76 11.80
CA GLY A 82 9.00 4.21 11.63
C GLY A 82 7.77 4.90 12.20
N ARG A 83 7.93 6.17 12.57
CA ARG A 83 6.84 7.08 12.93
C ARG A 83 6.85 8.26 11.98
N GLY A 84 5.67 8.84 11.72
CA GLY A 84 5.57 10.11 10.99
C GLY A 84 5.64 9.99 9.47
N ILE A 85 5.34 8.83 8.90
CA ILE A 85 5.09 8.70 7.45
C ILE A 85 3.78 9.43 7.14
N ARG A 86 3.81 10.35 6.19
CA ARG A 86 2.65 11.14 5.78
C ARG A 86 2.17 10.71 4.41
N GLY A 87 0.89 10.93 4.16
CA GLY A 87 0.26 10.77 2.87
C GLY A 87 -0.72 11.90 2.60
N VAL A 88 -1.10 12.02 1.34
CA VAL A 88 -2.24 12.83 0.93
C VAL A 88 -2.92 12.19 -0.27
N THR A 89 -4.25 12.16 -0.24
CA THR A 89 -5.11 11.74 -1.34
C THR A 89 -5.83 12.95 -1.91
N TYR A 90 -5.86 13.08 -3.24
CA TYR A 90 -6.55 14.17 -3.93
C TYR A 90 -7.07 13.74 -5.30
N TRP A 91 -7.95 14.55 -5.88
CA TRP A 91 -8.55 14.32 -7.20
C TRP A 91 -9.01 15.64 -7.82
N ASN A 92 -9.03 15.72 -9.16
CA ASN A 92 -9.61 16.85 -9.89
C ASN A 92 -10.56 16.38 -10.99
N TRP A 93 -11.79 15.98 -10.64
CA TRP A 93 -12.78 15.50 -11.62
C TRP A 93 -13.31 16.57 -12.59
N ARG A 94 -12.88 17.82 -12.45
CA ARG A 94 -13.16 18.86 -13.45
C ARG A 94 -12.26 18.69 -14.68
N GLU A 95 -11.04 18.20 -14.48
CA GLU A 95 -10.02 18.08 -15.53
C GLU A 95 -9.69 16.61 -15.84
N GLU A 96 -10.01 15.69 -14.92
CA GLU A 96 -9.69 14.27 -14.98
C GLU A 96 -10.95 13.41 -14.96
N PRO A 97 -10.89 12.16 -15.48
CA PRO A 97 -12.02 11.24 -15.42
C PRO A 97 -12.52 11.03 -13.99
N THR A 98 -13.84 11.05 -13.80
CA THR A 98 -14.46 10.71 -12.51
C THR A 98 -14.00 9.34 -12.03
N GLY A 99 -13.69 9.25 -10.72
CA GLY A 99 -13.14 8.03 -10.13
C GLY A 99 -11.64 7.85 -10.33
N GLN A 100 -10.95 8.81 -10.98
CA GLN A 100 -9.50 8.93 -10.91
C GLN A 100 -9.10 9.64 -9.62
N PHE A 101 -8.07 9.10 -8.95
CA PHE A 101 -7.50 9.64 -7.72
C PHE A 101 -5.98 9.58 -7.78
N HIS A 102 -5.36 10.46 -6.99
CA HIS A 102 -3.93 10.55 -6.79
C HIS A 102 -3.63 10.39 -5.31
N ILE A 103 -2.55 9.65 -5.02
CA ILE A 103 -2.06 9.45 -3.66
C ILE A 103 -0.56 9.69 -3.66
N ASP A 104 -0.10 10.60 -2.82
CA ASP A 104 1.32 10.87 -2.58
C ASP A 104 1.66 10.44 -1.16
N ILE A 105 2.69 9.61 -1.00
CA ILE A 105 3.09 9.06 0.30
C ILE A 105 4.60 9.18 0.48
N ASP A 106 5.02 9.59 1.68
CA ASP A 106 6.43 9.50 2.09
C ASP A 106 6.88 8.02 2.00
N ALA A 107 7.99 7.78 1.33
CA ALA A 107 8.55 6.47 1.01
C ALA A 107 9.99 6.33 1.54
N PRO A 108 10.18 6.15 2.86
CA PRO A 108 11.51 6.03 3.47
C PRO A 108 12.34 4.87 2.90
N HIS A 109 11.66 3.86 2.34
CA HIS A 109 12.29 2.74 1.67
C HIS A 109 11.47 2.36 0.42
N PRO A 110 11.97 2.59 -0.80
CA PRO A 110 11.16 2.50 -2.03
C PRO A 110 10.59 1.10 -2.29
N GLY A 111 11.34 0.03 -2.04
CA GLY A 111 10.79 -1.33 -2.20
C GLY A 111 9.72 -1.69 -1.18
N VAL A 112 9.76 -1.13 0.04
CA VAL A 112 8.73 -1.37 1.06
C VAL A 112 7.50 -0.55 0.71
N ALA A 113 7.68 0.71 0.30
CA ALA A 113 6.59 1.54 -0.21
C ALA A 113 5.89 0.84 -1.37
N LEU A 114 6.65 0.33 -2.34
CA LEU A 114 6.09 -0.36 -3.48
C LEU A 114 5.34 -1.64 -3.10
N GLY A 115 5.97 -2.50 -2.30
CA GLY A 115 5.33 -3.72 -1.80
C GLY A 115 4.06 -3.43 -0.99
N ALA A 116 4.06 -2.35 -0.19
CA ALA A 116 2.92 -1.91 0.58
C ALA A 116 1.76 -1.43 -0.32
N VAL A 117 2.04 -0.72 -1.43
CA VAL A 117 1.02 -0.30 -2.39
C VAL A 117 0.31 -1.51 -3.02
N TRP A 118 1.07 -2.50 -3.45
CA TRP A 118 0.51 -3.74 -4.02
C TRP A 118 -0.30 -4.54 -3.02
N LEU A 119 0.26 -4.74 -1.83
CA LEU A 119 -0.43 -5.44 -0.76
C LEU A 119 -1.71 -4.71 -0.36
N ALA A 120 -1.70 -3.38 -0.28
CA ALA A 120 -2.89 -2.58 0.01
C ALA A 120 -3.99 -2.80 -1.04
N GLN A 121 -3.66 -2.79 -2.33
CA GLN A 121 -4.62 -3.09 -3.38
C GLN A 121 -5.19 -4.51 -3.27
N ARG A 122 -4.32 -5.51 -3.04
CA ARG A 122 -4.72 -6.92 -2.86
C ARG A 122 -5.66 -7.08 -1.67
N ILE A 123 -5.33 -6.48 -0.53
CA ILE A 123 -6.18 -6.51 0.67
C ILE A 123 -7.55 -5.87 0.40
N ILE A 124 -7.60 -4.68 -0.20
CA ILE A 124 -8.86 -4.00 -0.49
C ILE A 124 -9.72 -4.85 -1.42
N ARG A 125 -9.13 -5.42 -2.49
CA ARG A 125 -9.83 -6.32 -3.41
C ARG A 125 -10.35 -7.56 -2.69
N ALA A 126 -9.52 -8.25 -1.92
CA ALA A 126 -9.91 -9.44 -1.17
C ALA A 126 -11.07 -9.16 -0.19
N ILE A 127 -11.05 -8.03 0.51
CA ILE A 127 -12.16 -7.65 1.40
C ILE A 127 -13.43 -7.31 0.60
N ASP A 128 -13.30 -6.59 -0.52
CA ASP A 128 -14.44 -6.21 -1.36
C ASP A 128 -15.11 -7.44 -1.97
N GLU A 129 -14.30 -8.39 -2.44
CA GLU A 129 -14.70 -9.67 -3.04
C GLU A 129 -15.12 -10.72 -1.99
N ARG A 130 -15.10 -10.38 -0.69
CA ARG A 130 -15.51 -11.25 0.42
C ARG A 130 -14.60 -12.46 0.68
N HIS A 131 -13.34 -12.35 0.28
CA HIS A 131 -12.30 -13.37 0.47
C HIS A 131 -11.08 -12.87 1.26
N PRO A 132 -11.24 -12.16 2.41
CA PRO A 132 -10.10 -11.64 3.17
C PRO A 132 -9.16 -12.72 3.70
N GLU A 133 -9.62 -13.96 3.84
CA GLU A 133 -8.84 -15.14 4.24
C GLU A 133 -7.74 -15.52 3.25
N THR A 134 -7.81 -15.03 2.01
CA THR A 134 -6.76 -15.24 1.00
C THR A 134 -5.50 -14.44 1.28
N ILE A 135 -5.55 -13.47 2.21
CA ILE A 135 -4.41 -12.67 2.63
C ILE A 135 -3.93 -13.12 4.01
N ASP A 136 -2.80 -13.82 4.04
CA ASP A 136 -2.05 -14.05 5.27
C ASP A 136 -1.19 -12.82 5.59
N ILE A 137 -1.75 -11.90 6.37
CA ILE A 137 -1.11 -10.63 6.69
C ILE A 137 0.24 -10.79 7.40
N GLU A 138 0.43 -11.83 8.22
CA GLU A 138 1.71 -12.04 8.92
C GLU A 138 2.80 -12.50 7.96
N THR A 139 2.46 -13.36 6.98
CA THR A 139 3.38 -13.74 5.91
C THR A 139 3.73 -12.55 5.03
N GLU A 140 2.74 -11.74 4.63
CA GLU A 140 2.97 -10.56 3.80
C GLU A 140 3.85 -9.52 4.51
N LEU A 141 3.63 -9.27 5.81
CA LEU A 141 4.48 -8.39 6.62
C LEU A 141 5.90 -8.95 6.79
N ARG A 142 6.09 -10.27 6.88
CA ARG A 142 7.44 -10.88 6.87
C ARG A 142 8.15 -10.63 5.55
N THR A 143 7.45 -10.73 4.42
CA THR A 143 8.00 -10.40 3.10
C THR A 143 8.43 -8.93 3.03
N LEU A 144 7.58 -7.98 3.47
CA LEU A 144 7.95 -6.57 3.50
C LEU A 144 9.17 -6.31 4.39
N ARG A 145 9.28 -6.97 5.55
CA ARG A 145 10.46 -6.87 6.42
C ARG A 145 11.72 -7.46 5.79
N ALA A 146 11.60 -8.49 4.95
CA ALA A 146 12.73 -9.02 4.21
C ALA A 146 13.18 -8.05 3.11
N ILE A 147 12.24 -7.43 2.40
CA ILE A 147 12.52 -6.35 1.42
C ILE A 147 13.25 -5.19 2.09
N ALA A 148 12.83 -4.80 3.30
CA ALA A 148 13.46 -3.71 4.06
C ALA A 148 14.94 -3.94 4.40
N LYS A 149 15.44 -5.17 4.28
CA LYS A 149 16.84 -5.53 4.52
C LYS A 149 17.68 -5.55 3.24
N LEU A 150 17.05 -5.47 2.07
CA LEU A 150 17.76 -5.46 0.81
C LEU A 150 18.40 -4.08 0.57
N PRO A 151 19.59 -4.01 -0.05
CA PRO A 151 20.12 -2.77 -0.57
C PRO A 151 19.14 -2.11 -1.54
N VAL A 152 18.94 -0.80 -1.45
CA VAL A 152 17.94 -0.07 -2.26
C VAL A 152 18.22 -0.21 -3.76
N ASP A 153 19.48 -0.20 -4.15
CA ASP A 153 19.98 -0.38 -5.51
C ASP A 153 19.76 -1.80 -6.07
N ALA A 154 19.57 -2.79 -5.19
CA ALA A 154 19.26 -4.16 -5.59
C ALA A 154 17.76 -4.37 -5.87
N ILE A 155 16.89 -3.41 -5.50
CA ILE A 155 15.45 -3.52 -5.68
C ILE A 155 15.13 -3.27 -7.16
N PRO A 156 14.42 -4.18 -7.85
CA PRO A 156 14.08 -3.98 -9.24
C PRO A 156 13.30 -2.68 -9.44
N ALA A 157 13.77 -1.87 -10.37
CA ALA A 157 13.11 -0.63 -10.74
C ALA A 157 11.71 -0.92 -11.31
N LEU A 158 10.81 0.05 -11.15
CA LEU A 158 9.50 0.00 -11.80
C LEU A 158 9.68 0.05 -13.33
N PRO A 159 9.18 -0.95 -14.08
CA PRO A 159 9.14 -0.82 -15.53
C PRO A 159 8.14 0.28 -15.89
N VAL A 160 8.60 1.24 -16.69
CA VAL A 160 7.82 2.43 -17.08
C VAL A 160 6.67 2.06 -18.03
N GLU A 161 6.77 0.95 -18.77
CA GLU A 161 5.97 0.73 -19.98
C GLU A 161 4.93 -0.42 -19.91
N ASP A 162 4.83 -1.20 -18.83
CA ASP A 162 4.05 -2.47 -18.82
C ASP A 162 3.15 -2.71 -17.58
N PHE A 163 2.56 -1.66 -17.00
CA PHE A 163 1.47 -1.79 -16.01
C PHE A 163 0.23 -2.45 -16.66
N PRO A 164 -0.40 -3.53 -16.11
CA PRO A 164 -0.24 -4.20 -14.81
C PRO A 164 0.43 -5.60 -14.87
N ARG A 165 1.01 -6.01 -16.00
CA ARG A 165 1.63 -7.35 -16.16
C ARG A 165 2.90 -7.55 -15.35
N TRP A 166 3.51 -6.46 -14.90
CA TRP A 166 4.80 -6.50 -14.21
C TRP A 166 4.72 -6.94 -12.76
N GLU A 167 3.56 -6.84 -12.07
CA GLU A 167 3.44 -7.16 -10.64
C GLU A 167 3.96 -8.58 -10.34
N ALA A 168 3.54 -9.56 -11.14
CA ALA A 168 3.97 -10.95 -11.01
C ALA A 168 5.49 -11.13 -11.23
N ASN A 169 6.06 -10.39 -12.17
CA ASN A 169 7.50 -10.43 -12.45
C ASN A 169 8.31 -9.79 -11.31
N TRP A 170 7.87 -8.64 -10.80
CA TRP A 170 8.53 -7.97 -9.68
C TRP A 170 8.43 -8.79 -8.40
N ALA A 171 7.26 -9.32 -8.07
CA ALA A 171 7.07 -10.19 -6.91
C ALA A 171 7.99 -11.43 -6.98
N ARG A 172 8.12 -12.04 -8.16
CA ARG A 172 9.06 -13.15 -8.39
C ARG A 172 10.52 -12.73 -8.18
N GLN A 173 10.95 -11.62 -8.80
CA GLN A 173 12.33 -11.13 -8.67
C GLN A 173 12.68 -10.79 -7.22
N VAL A 174 11.76 -10.15 -6.49
CA VAL A 174 11.94 -9.85 -5.07
C VAL A 174 12.01 -11.12 -4.24
N ALA A 175 11.15 -12.11 -4.50
CA ALA A 175 11.21 -13.40 -3.80
C ALA A 175 12.56 -14.10 -4.03
N GLU A 176 13.07 -14.10 -5.27
CA GLU A 176 14.39 -14.65 -5.59
C GLU A 176 15.53 -13.88 -4.92
N LEU A 177 15.43 -12.56 -4.78
CA LEU A 177 16.42 -11.73 -4.09
C LEU A 177 16.41 -12.00 -2.58
N VAL A 178 15.23 -12.07 -1.97
CA VAL A 178 15.05 -12.39 -0.55
C VAL A 178 15.60 -13.79 -0.24
N ALA A 179 15.32 -14.78 -1.08
CA ALA A 179 15.84 -16.14 -0.91
C ALA A 179 17.38 -16.16 -0.95
N ARG A 180 17.98 -15.53 -1.97
CA ARG A 180 19.44 -15.44 -2.11
C ARG A 180 20.14 -14.72 -0.94
N SER A 181 19.54 -13.64 -0.45
CA SER A 181 20.07 -12.90 0.70
C SER A 181 20.03 -13.72 1.98
N THR A 182 18.98 -14.55 2.14
CA THR A 182 18.84 -15.44 3.31
C THR A 182 19.89 -16.55 3.30
N ASP A 183 20.17 -17.15 2.14
CA ASP A 183 21.20 -18.19 1.99
C ASP A 183 22.61 -17.64 2.27
N GLN A 184 22.93 -16.43 1.80
CA GLN A 184 24.24 -15.80 2.06
C GLN A 184 24.48 -15.46 3.54
N ALA A 185 23.41 -15.12 4.29
CA ALA A 185 23.50 -14.86 5.73
C ALA A 185 23.78 -16.15 6.54
N LEU A 186 23.33 -17.31 6.05
CA LEU A 186 23.59 -18.62 6.66
C LEU A 186 25.02 -19.13 6.40
N VAL A 187 25.62 -18.76 5.27
CA VAL A 187 26.99 -19.19 4.91
C VAL A 187 28.08 -18.40 5.68
N THR A 188 27.78 -17.16 6.09
CA THR A 188 28.74 -16.25 6.75
C THR A 188 28.79 -16.37 8.27
N THR A 189 28.00 -17.27 8.87
CA THR A 189 27.91 -17.50 10.33
C THR A 189 28.70 -18.71 10.84
N HIS A 190 29.70 -19.18 10.08
CA HIS A 190 30.60 -20.29 10.44
C HIS A 190 32.05 -19.85 10.66
#